data_AF-W7KJQ3-F1
#
_entry.id   AF-W7KJQ3-F1
#
_cell.length_a   1.000
_cell.length_b   1.000
_cell.length_c   1.000
_cell.angle_alpha   90.00
_cell.angle_beta   90.00
_cell.angle_gamma   90.00
#
_symmetry.space_group_name_H-M   'P 1'
#
loop_
_entity.id
_entity.type
_entity.pdbx_description
1 polymer ?
#
loop_
_entity_poly.entity_id
_entity_poly.type
_entity_poly.pdbx_seq_one_letter_code
_entity_poly.pdbx_strand_id
1 'polypeptide(L)'
;MTKETLQCDKYNKGGPTLNGNNSSKNKIVSSKYVENINEKNNDDIQNDVQKCFASLNNTIEDMHIQFNNILKDNEEKYILAFNTYMYDVQKEIGVLKKIVKEEKIKKLKDEKMKKLQKELKWYINECLRLDKISEYLKKEADKWKRNSELMKSHMLFLERKLYKIYEKIIYKENIKKENDIIKDDKIIKIKKSESEIHLKKKEISNERNDIKQIFCDIKKNDDQKNINKDETYKQINLKITNLEKKLKKQININTSLQQKLANCYIEKSKYEKLFIECVQQIKRDLTKRTLRKDKEQYMEHNFSSLLNNSEFTNFTNDEKKNILISFFSTNDIIYFMNKYVFTKEKHPIYNNTENSYSRSTIKYQKRSDISPFIL
;
A
#
# COMPACT_ATOMS: atom_id res chain seq x y z
N MET A 1 9.48 -22.61 26.90
CA MET A 1 8.55 -22.64 28.05
C MET A 1 7.35 -21.80 27.65
N THR A 2 6.10 -22.24 27.76
CA THR A 2 5.51 -23.45 28.38
C THR A 2 4.91 -24.39 27.32
N LYS A 3 4.68 -25.66 27.68
CA LYS A 3 3.87 -26.61 26.90
C LYS A 3 2.47 -26.61 27.51
N GLU A 4 1.43 -26.43 26.69
CA GLU A 4 0.07 -26.81 27.06
C GLU A 4 -0.43 -27.88 26.10
N THR A 5 -0.35 -29.13 26.56
CA THR A 5 -1.01 -30.29 25.98
C THR A 5 -2.51 -30.19 26.23
N LEU A 6 -3.29 -29.90 25.18
CA LEU A 6 -4.73 -30.10 25.21
C LEU A 6 -5.05 -31.56 24.85
N GLN A 7 -5.33 -32.32 25.92
CA GLN A 7 -5.78 -33.69 25.90
C GLN A 7 -7.29 -33.68 26.19
N CYS A 8 -8.11 -33.96 25.18
CA CYS A 8 -9.56 -34.11 25.32
C CYS A 8 -10.02 -35.42 24.65
N ASP A 9 -10.12 -36.43 25.50
CA ASP A 9 -11.15 -37.46 25.55
C ASP A 9 -11.47 -38.34 24.32
N LYS A 10 -11.14 -39.62 24.52
CA LYS A 10 -11.55 -40.74 23.70
C LYS A 10 -13.07 -40.91 23.78
N TYR A 11 -13.78 -40.64 22.68
CA TYR A 11 -15.14 -41.17 22.51
C TYR A 11 -15.07 -42.70 22.45
N ASN A 12 -15.75 -43.34 23.40
CA ASN A 12 -15.80 -44.79 23.52
C ASN A 12 -17.19 -45.20 23.98
N LYS A 13 -17.71 -46.32 23.43
CA LYS A 13 -19.09 -46.84 23.55
C LYS A 13 -20.13 -46.01 22.77
N GLY A 14 -21.05 -46.63 22.02
CA GLY A 14 -21.14 -48.04 21.66
C GLY A 14 -22.18 -48.23 20.55
N GLY A 15 -21.91 -49.14 19.60
CA GLY A 15 -22.87 -49.45 18.54
C GLY A 15 -24.11 -50.17 19.10
N PRO A 16 -25.29 -50.05 18.45
CA PRO A 16 -26.47 -50.79 18.87
C PRO A 16 -26.26 -52.28 18.57
N THR A 17 -25.99 -53.07 19.60
CA THR A 17 -26.10 -54.53 19.50
C THR A 17 -27.56 -54.89 19.29
N LEU A 18 -27.89 -55.42 18.11
CA LEU A 18 -29.19 -56.04 17.79
C LEU A 18 -29.43 -57.25 18.71
N ASN A 19 -30.02 -57.00 19.88
CA ASN A 19 -30.36 -58.06 20.82
C ASN A 19 -31.76 -58.60 20.52
N GLY A 20 -31.83 -59.56 19.59
CA GLY A 20 -33.07 -60.21 19.18
C GLY A 20 -33.63 -61.14 20.26
N ASN A 21 -34.36 -60.59 21.23
CA ASN A 21 -35.07 -61.37 22.24
C ASN A 21 -36.39 -61.95 21.70
N ASN A 22 -36.27 -63.02 20.90
CA ASN A 22 -37.40 -63.87 20.53
C ASN A 22 -37.90 -64.67 21.76
N SER A 23 -38.79 -64.07 22.54
CA SER A 23 -39.51 -64.74 23.63
C SER A 23 -40.67 -65.59 23.09
N SER A 24 -40.34 -66.71 22.42
CA SER A 24 -41.31 -67.70 21.96
C SER A 24 -41.98 -68.42 23.13
N LYS A 25 -43.10 -67.88 23.64
CA LYS A 25 -44.00 -68.61 24.55
C LYS A 25 -44.89 -69.57 23.77
N ASN A 26 -44.29 -70.64 23.24
CA ASN A 26 -45.02 -71.79 22.73
C ASN A 26 -45.75 -72.49 23.88
N LYS A 27 -46.97 -72.05 24.18
CA LYS A 27 -47.86 -72.75 25.11
C LYS A 27 -48.52 -73.90 24.36
N ILE A 28 -47.81 -75.02 24.27
CA ILE A 28 -48.34 -76.28 23.74
C ILE A 28 -49.51 -76.72 24.64
N VAL A 29 -50.74 -76.48 24.19
CA VAL A 29 -51.94 -77.11 24.74
C VAL A 29 -52.15 -78.39 23.94
N SER A 30 -51.50 -79.45 24.40
CA SER A 30 -51.82 -80.82 23.97
C SER A 30 -52.92 -81.39 24.85
N SER A 31 -53.62 -82.40 24.31
CA SER A 31 -54.59 -83.27 25.00
C SER A 31 -55.94 -82.64 25.40
N LYS A 32 -56.93 -82.84 24.53
CA LYS A 32 -58.06 -83.78 24.75
C LYS A 32 -59.12 -83.58 23.65
N TYR A 33 -59.17 -84.46 22.65
CA TYR A 33 -60.38 -84.83 21.87
C TYR A 33 -60.09 -86.07 21.00
N VAL A 34 -59.95 -87.22 21.64
CA VAL A 34 -60.22 -88.55 21.06
C VAL A 34 -61.03 -89.29 22.13
N GLU A 35 -61.92 -90.20 21.71
CA GLU A 35 -62.87 -90.97 22.55
C GLU A 35 -64.13 -90.21 23.02
N ASN A 36 -65.03 -89.96 22.07
CA ASN A 36 -66.42 -90.42 22.22
C ASN A 36 -67.15 -90.40 20.85
N ILE A 37 -67.11 -91.53 20.14
CA ILE A 37 -68.00 -91.77 18.99
C ILE A 37 -69.02 -92.81 19.44
N ASN A 38 -70.07 -92.33 20.10
CA ASN A 38 -71.31 -93.06 20.33
C ASN A 38 -72.47 -92.11 20.01
N GLU A 39 -73.26 -92.50 19.01
CA GLU A 39 -74.61 -92.02 18.69
C GLU A 39 -74.93 -90.55 19.02
N LYS A 40 -74.47 -89.64 18.15
CA LYS A 40 -75.02 -88.30 18.01
C LYS A 40 -75.40 -88.03 16.55
N ASN A 41 -76.55 -87.37 16.37
CA ASN A 41 -77.10 -87.03 15.07
C ASN A 41 -76.09 -86.24 14.22
N ASN A 42 -76.13 -86.38 12.89
CA ASN A 42 -75.23 -85.68 11.97
C ASN A 42 -75.22 -84.15 12.19
N ASP A 43 -76.33 -83.57 12.62
CA ASP A 43 -76.48 -82.14 12.93
C ASP A 43 -75.59 -81.66 14.09
N ASP A 44 -75.28 -82.52 15.08
CA ASP A 44 -74.44 -82.17 16.23
C ASP A 44 -72.96 -82.09 15.80
N ILE A 45 -72.51 -83.05 14.98
CA ILE A 45 -71.15 -83.08 14.42
C ILE A 45 -70.95 -81.87 13.50
N GLN A 46 -71.95 -81.55 12.67
CA GLN A 46 -71.87 -80.41 11.76
C GLN A 46 -71.85 -79.07 12.52
N ASN A 47 -72.59 -78.94 13.63
CA ASN A 47 -72.54 -77.77 14.51
C ASN A 47 -71.18 -77.59 15.20
N ASP A 48 -70.54 -78.67 15.67
CA ASP A 48 -69.22 -78.58 16.30
C ASP A 48 -68.10 -78.28 15.28
N VAL A 49 -68.20 -78.79 14.04
CA VAL A 49 -67.35 -78.36 12.92
C VAL A 49 -67.55 -76.87 12.62
N GLN A 50 -68.81 -76.40 12.58
CA GLN A 50 -69.14 -74.98 12.36
C GLN A 50 -68.56 -74.08 13.47
N LYS A 51 -68.63 -74.50 14.74
CA LYS A 51 -68.00 -73.80 15.88
C LYS A 51 -66.48 -73.79 15.78
N CYS A 52 -65.85 -74.90 15.39
CA CYS A 52 -64.41 -74.95 15.17
C CYS A 52 -63.96 -74.00 14.05
N PHE A 53 -64.70 -73.94 12.94
CA PHE A 53 -64.44 -72.96 11.87
C PHE A 53 -64.66 -71.51 12.33
N ALA A 54 -65.72 -71.23 13.08
CA ALA A 54 -65.96 -69.89 13.63
C ALA A 54 -64.88 -69.47 14.62
N SER A 55 -64.44 -70.38 15.50
CA SER A 55 -63.34 -70.15 16.44
C SER A 55 -62.01 -69.93 15.71
N LEU A 56 -61.73 -70.72 14.67
CA LEU A 56 -60.54 -70.55 13.84
C LEU A 56 -60.53 -69.20 13.12
N ASN A 57 -61.64 -68.83 12.46
CA ASN A 57 -61.76 -67.52 11.80
C ASN A 57 -61.63 -66.37 12.80
N ASN A 58 -62.30 -66.43 13.96
CA ASN A 58 -62.14 -65.42 15.01
C ASN A 58 -60.68 -65.32 15.47
N THR A 59 -59.96 -66.44 15.59
CA THR A 59 -58.53 -66.44 15.97
C THR A 59 -57.64 -65.87 14.86
N ILE A 60 -57.99 -66.11 13.58
CA ILE A 60 -57.30 -65.53 12.41
C ILE A 60 -57.53 -64.01 12.34
N GLU A 61 -58.77 -63.55 12.57
CA GLU A 61 -59.14 -62.14 12.65
C GLU A 61 -58.36 -61.43 13.78
N ASP A 62 -58.32 -62.04 14.97
CA ASP A 62 -57.56 -61.54 16.13
C ASP A 62 -56.05 -61.48 15.83
N MET A 63 -55.49 -62.49 15.15
CA MET A 63 -54.10 -62.47 14.70
C MET A 63 -53.84 -61.37 13.68
N HIS A 64 -54.75 -61.12 12.73
CA HIS A 64 -54.62 -60.01 11.78
C HIS A 64 -54.65 -58.65 12.47
N ILE A 65 -55.54 -58.45 13.45
CA ILE A 65 -55.61 -57.24 14.26
C ILE A 65 -54.31 -57.06 15.07
N GLN A 66 -53.83 -58.11 15.75
CA GLN A 66 -52.57 -58.07 16.49
C GLN A 66 -51.36 -57.80 15.59
N PHE A 67 -51.29 -58.42 14.41
CA PHE A 67 -50.20 -58.21 13.46
C PHE A 67 -50.17 -56.77 12.91
N ASN A 68 -51.33 -56.22 12.55
CA ASN A 68 -51.46 -54.82 12.11
C ASN A 68 -51.10 -53.83 13.22
N ASN A 69 -51.51 -54.11 14.47
CA ASN A 69 -51.11 -53.32 15.63
C ASN A 69 -49.60 -53.38 15.85
N ILE A 70 -48.97 -54.57 15.80
CA ILE A 70 -47.51 -54.74 15.93
C ILE A 70 -46.76 -54.02 14.79
N LEU A 71 -47.25 -54.06 13.56
CA LEU A 71 -46.66 -53.32 12.43
C LEU A 71 -46.67 -51.81 12.72
N LYS A 72 -47.83 -51.26 13.07
CA LYS A 72 -48.00 -49.85 13.39
C LYS A 72 -47.09 -49.42 14.56
N ASP A 73 -47.05 -50.21 15.62
CA ASP A 73 -46.19 -50.02 16.79
C ASP A 73 -44.70 -50.00 16.43
N ASN A 74 -44.28 -50.75 15.41
CA ASN A 74 -42.90 -50.75 14.93
C ASN A 74 -42.63 -49.54 14.03
N GLU A 75 -43.55 -49.21 13.12
CA GLU A 75 -43.46 -48.00 12.28
C GLU A 75 -43.32 -46.74 13.14
N GLU A 76 -44.17 -46.57 14.16
CA GLU A 76 -44.09 -45.44 15.09
C GLU A 76 -42.74 -45.38 15.83
N LYS A 77 -42.18 -46.53 16.25
CA LYS A 77 -40.84 -46.62 16.87
C LYS A 77 -39.72 -46.25 15.90
N TYR A 78 -39.78 -46.71 14.65
CA TYR A 78 -38.79 -46.35 13.62
C TYR A 78 -38.85 -44.87 13.26
N ILE A 79 -40.05 -44.31 13.10
CA ILE A 79 -40.26 -42.88 12.84
C ILE A 79 -39.75 -42.04 14.02
N LEU A 80 -40.01 -42.44 15.27
CA LEU A 80 -39.52 -41.73 16.45
C LEU A 80 -37.98 -41.77 16.55
N ALA A 81 -37.37 -42.93 16.32
CA ALA A 81 -35.92 -43.08 16.33
C ALA A 81 -35.24 -42.25 15.22
N PHE A 82 -35.82 -42.26 14.01
CA PHE A 82 -35.35 -41.45 12.89
C PHE A 82 -35.49 -39.95 13.19
N ASN A 83 -36.65 -39.49 13.70
CA ASN A 83 -36.87 -38.09 14.03
C ASN A 83 -35.92 -37.60 15.13
N THR A 84 -35.63 -38.44 16.13
CA THR A 84 -34.66 -38.14 17.20
C THR A 84 -33.26 -37.99 16.61
N TYR A 85 -32.80 -38.96 15.81
CA TYR A 85 -31.50 -38.89 15.15
C TYR A 85 -31.38 -37.67 14.21
N MET A 86 -32.43 -37.36 13.44
CA MET A 86 -32.46 -36.19 12.57
C MET A 86 -32.41 -34.87 13.35
N TYR A 87 -33.01 -34.80 14.53
CA TYR A 87 -32.90 -33.64 15.42
C TYR A 87 -31.46 -33.46 15.92
N ASP A 88 -30.79 -34.53 16.34
CA ASP A 88 -29.39 -34.48 16.76
C ASP A 88 -28.46 -34.07 15.61
N VAL A 89 -28.65 -34.63 14.40
CA VAL A 89 -27.92 -34.21 13.19
C VAL A 89 -28.16 -32.73 12.88
N GLN A 90 -29.39 -32.22 12.98
CA GLN A 90 -29.69 -30.79 12.79
C GLN A 90 -28.99 -29.91 13.84
N LYS A 91 -28.94 -30.36 15.09
CA LYS A 91 -28.27 -29.68 16.21
C LYS A 91 -26.75 -29.65 16.00
N GLU A 92 -26.13 -30.76 15.61
CA GLU A 92 -24.71 -30.84 15.25
C GLU A 92 -24.37 -29.92 14.07
N ILE A 93 -25.18 -29.92 13.01
CA ILE A 93 -25.04 -28.98 11.88
C ILE A 93 -25.11 -27.52 12.37
N GLY A 94 -25.98 -27.22 13.35
CA GLY A 94 -26.07 -25.91 13.98
C GLY A 94 -24.77 -25.51 14.71
N VAL A 95 -24.21 -26.42 15.50
CA VAL A 95 -22.94 -26.23 16.22
C VAL A 95 -21.76 -26.06 15.24
N LEU A 96 -21.64 -26.94 14.24
CA LEU A 96 -20.61 -26.86 13.20
C LEU A 96 -20.68 -25.53 12.42
N LYS A 97 -21.89 -25.07 12.05
CA LYS A 97 -22.09 -23.75 11.41
C LYS A 97 -21.64 -22.60 12.32
N LYS A 98 -21.76 -22.72 13.65
CA LYS A 98 -21.27 -21.72 14.61
C LYS A 98 -19.73 -21.74 14.69
N ILE A 99 -19.11 -22.91 14.82
CA ILE A 99 -17.66 -23.08 14.83
C ILE A 99 -17.03 -22.50 13.56
N VAL A 100 -17.56 -22.82 12.37
CA VAL A 100 -17.06 -22.29 11.08
C VAL A 100 -17.14 -20.76 11.01
N LYS A 101 -18.18 -20.13 11.59
CA LYS A 101 -18.28 -18.66 11.68
C LYS A 101 -17.21 -18.08 12.61
N GLU A 102 -17.00 -18.71 13.77
CA GLU A 102 -16.00 -18.28 14.75
C GLU A 102 -14.56 -18.42 14.22
N GLU A 103 -14.23 -19.53 13.54
CA GLU A 103 -12.95 -19.71 12.87
C GLU A 103 -12.71 -18.69 11.76
N LYS A 104 -13.74 -18.37 10.95
CA LYS A 104 -13.64 -17.34 9.92
C LYS A 104 -13.36 -15.96 10.53
N ILE A 105 -13.99 -15.62 11.66
CA ILE A 105 -13.70 -14.39 12.41
C ILE A 105 -12.28 -14.40 12.98
N LYS A 106 -11.84 -15.54 13.55
CA LYS A 106 -10.49 -15.72 14.08
C LYS A 106 -9.43 -15.51 13.01
N LYS A 107 -9.59 -16.12 11.83
CA LYS A 107 -8.68 -15.95 10.68
C LYS A 107 -8.57 -14.48 10.24
N LEU A 108 -9.67 -13.74 10.19
CA LEU A 108 -9.66 -12.30 9.86
C LEU A 108 -8.93 -11.46 10.93
N LYS A 109 -9.09 -11.81 12.22
CA LYS A 109 -8.34 -11.17 13.32
C LYS A 109 -6.83 -11.48 13.20
N ASP A 110 -6.46 -12.73 12.91
CA ASP A 110 -5.06 -13.15 12.73
C ASP A 110 -4.41 -12.49 11.50
N GLU A 111 -5.16 -12.27 10.42
CA GLU A 111 -4.69 -11.51 9.25
C GLU A 111 -4.45 -10.03 9.59
N LYS A 112 -5.34 -9.40 10.38
CA LYS A 112 -5.12 -8.03 10.89
C LYS A 112 -3.90 -7.98 11.83
N MET A 113 -3.74 -8.95 12.71
CA MET A 113 -2.60 -9.07 13.61
C MET A 113 -1.28 -9.22 12.82
N LYS A 114 -1.25 -10.04 11.77
CA LYS A 114 -0.10 -10.18 10.85
C LYS A 114 0.25 -8.89 10.11
N LYS A 115 -0.73 -8.04 9.77
CA LYS A 115 -0.48 -6.71 9.18
C LYS A 115 0.16 -5.77 10.20
N LEU A 116 -0.45 -5.64 11.39
CA LEU A 116 0.08 -4.82 12.49
C LEU A 116 1.50 -5.25 12.91
N GLN A 117 1.79 -6.55 12.95
CA GLN A 117 3.14 -7.06 13.22
C GLN A 117 4.17 -6.70 12.13
N LYS A 118 3.76 -6.64 10.86
CA LYS A 118 4.62 -6.18 9.75
C LYS A 118 4.87 -4.67 9.84
N GLU A 119 3.83 -3.88 10.11
CA GLU A 119 3.92 -2.43 10.34
C GLU A 119 4.84 -2.12 11.52
N LEU A 120 4.65 -2.80 12.67
CA LEU A 120 5.52 -2.65 13.85
C LEU A 120 6.99 -2.98 13.54
N LYS A 121 7.26 -4.08 12.83
CA LYS A 121 8.62 -4.43 12.39
C LYS A 121 9.21 -3.38 11.44
N TRP A 122 8.39 -2.79 10.57
CA TRP A 122 8.81 -1.70 9.70
C TRP A 122 9.16 -0.45 10.50
N TYR A 123 8.31 -0.02 11.44
CA TYR A 123 8.59 1.12 12.32
C TYR A 123 9.86 0.92 13.16
N ILE A 124 10.08 -0.28 13.72
CA ILE A 124 11.31 -0.59 14.47
C ILE A 124 12.55 -0.45 13.57
N ASN A 125 12.50 -1.04 12.37
CA ASN A 125 13.61 -0.93 11.42
C ASN A 125 13.87 0.52 10.97
N GLU A 126 12.80 1.31 10.78
CA GLU A 126 12.91 2.71 10.40
C GLU A 126 13.46 3.57 11.54
N CYS A 127 13.04 3.34 12.79
CA CYS A 127 13.65 3.97 13.96
C CYS A 127 15.14 3.65 14.07
N LEU A 128 15.54 2.38 13.89
CA LEU A 128 16.95 1.97 13.88
C LEU A 128 17.75 2.56 12.71
N ARG A 129 17.09 2.87 11.58
CA ARG A 129 17.71 3.55 10.43
C ARG A 129 17.91 5.04 10.72
N LEU A 130 16.91 5.70 11.28
CA LEU A 130 16.95 7.11 11.68
C LEU A 130 17.96 7.36 12.81
N ASP A 131 18.04 6.46 13.77
CA ASP A 131 19.00 6.53 14.88
C ASP A 131 20.46 6.51 14.40
N LYS A 132 20.80 5.61 13.48
CA LYS A 132 22.12 5.58 12.81
C LYS A 132 22.44 6.87 12.06
N ILE A 133 21.45 7.51 11.44
CA ILE A 133 21.62 8.79 10.75
C ILE A 133 21.80 9.93 11.77
N SER A 134 21.03 9.92 12.86
CA SER A 134 21.15 10.85 13.98
C SER A 134 22.54 10.79 14.62
N GLU A 135 23.05 9.59 14.90
CA GLU A 135 24.42 9.40 15.37
C GLU A 135 25.47 9.95 14.40
N TYR A 136 25.31 9.69 13.09
CA TYR A 136 26.23 10.18 12.07
C TYR A 136 26.28 11.71 12.05
N LEU A 137 25.11 12.36 12.00
CA LEU A 137 24.98 13.81 12.01
C LEU A 137 25.52 14.42 13.31
N LYS A 138 25.30 13.78 14.47
CA LYS A 138 25.88 14.18 15.75
C LYS A 138 27.42 14.12 15.71
N LYS A 139 27.98 13.03 15.18
CA LYS A 139 29.44 12.87 14.99
C LYS A 139 30.02 13.91 14.03
N GLU A 140 29.30 14.32 12.98
CA GLU A 140 29.70 15.43 12.11
C GLU A 140 29.60 16.79 12.80
N ALA A 141 28.49 17.08 13.49
CA ALA A 141 28.30 18.32 14.24
C ALA A 141 29.42 18.51 15.28
N ASP A 142 29.78 17.45 16.01
CA ASP A 142 30.89 17.47 16.97
C ASP A 142 32.26 17.69 16.28
N LYS A 143 32.47 17.21 15.05
CA LYS A 143 33.70 17.50 14.28
C LYS A 143 33.75 18.98 13.89
N TRP A 144 32.64 19.52 13.37
CA TRP A 144 32.55 20.94 12.99
C TRP A 144 32.69 21.87 14.19
N LYS A 145 32.11 21.51 15.34
CA LYS A 145 32.26 22.23 16.60
C LYS A 145 33.73 22.31 17.03
N ARG A 146 34.45 21.17 17.11
CA ARG A 146 35.88 21.15 17.45
C ARG A 146 36.73 21.96 16.46
N ASN A 147 36.43 21.89 15.16
CA ASN A 147 37.13 22.67 14.14
C ASN A 147 36.88 24.18 14.28
N SER A 148 35.65 24.58 14.61
CA SER A 148 35.29 25.98 14.90
C SER A 148 35.99 26.51 16.16
N GLU A 149 36.03 25.71 17.24
CA GLU A 149 36.74 26.02 18.47
C GLU A 149 38.25 26.17 18.24
N LEU A 150 38.86 25.29 17.44
CA LEU A 150 40.26 25.38 17.02
C LEU A 150 40.52 26.67 16.22
N MET A 151 39.68 26.98 15.24
CA MET A 151 39.82 28.19 14.42
C MET A 151 39.67 29.47 15.27
N LYS A 152 38.73 29.48 16.23
CA LYS A 152 38.56 30.56 17.21
C LYS A 152 39.78 30.71 18.12
N SER A 153 40.39 29.60 18.54
CA SER A 153 41.64 29.62 19.32
C SER A 153 42.80 30.23 18.51
N HIS A 154 42.96 29.84 17.24
CA HIS A 154 43.95 30.43 16.33
C HIS A 154 43.71 31.93 16.09
N MET A 155 42.45 32.35 15.90
CA MET A 155 42.07 33.76 15.77
C MET A 155 42.49 34.57 17.00
N LEU A 156 42.08 34.13 18.20
CA LEU A 156 42.44 34.78 19.47
C LEU A 156 43.97 34.83 19.70
N PHE A 157 44.70 33.81 19.28
CA PHE A 157 46.16 33.79 19.32
C PHE A 157 46.78 34.85 18.40
N LEU A 158 46.28 34.97 17.16
CA LEU A 158 46.72 35.98 16.19
C LEU A 158 46.37 37.40 16.65
N GLU A 159 45.17 37.63 17.18
CA GLU A 159 44.77 38.92 17.77
C GLU A 159 45.70 39.32 18.91
N ARG A 160 46.00 38.42 19.86
CA ARG A 160 46.98 38.65 20.94
C ARG A 160 48.38 38.94 20.41
N LYS A 161 48.80 38.28 19.31
CA LYS A 161 50.11 38.51 18.69
C LYS A 161 50.17 39.86 17.98
N LEU A 162 49.11 40.24 17.26
CA LEU A 162 48.97 41.53 16.60
C LEU A 162 48.95 42.67 17.63
N TYR A 163 48.17 42.54 18.70
CA TYR A 163 48.12 43.52 19.79
C TYR A 163 49.53 43.80 20.36
N LYS A 164 50.29 42.75 20.68
CA LYS A 164 51.70 42.87 21.14
C LYS A 164 52.66 43.48 20.10
N ILE A 165 52.32 43.44 18.81
CA ILE A 165 53.10 44.10 17.75
C ILE A 165 52.70 45.58 17.67
N TYR A 166 51.42 45.91 17.66
CA TYR A 166 50.92 47.28 17.67
C TYR A 166 51.40 48.05 18.89
N GLU A 167 51.32 47.45 20.08
CA GLU A 167 51.83 48.00 21.33
C GLU A 167 53.33 48.37 21.21
N LYS A 168 54.16 47.47 20.66
CA LYS A 168 55.58 47.73 20.40
C LYS A 168 55.82 48.80 19.33
N ILE A 169 54.93 48.94 18.34
CA ILE A 169 55.01 50.00 17.34
C ILE A 169 54.70 51.36 17.99
N ILE A 170 53.63 51.44 18.78
CA ILE A 170 53.24 52.65 19.53
C ILE A 170 54.37 53.09 20.47
N TYR A 171 54.95 52.19 21.26
CA TYR A 171 56.11 52.51 22.10
C TYR A 171 57.30 53.04 21.27
N LYS A 172 57.63 52.40 20.14
CA LYS A 172 58.70 52.87 19.25
C LYS A 172 58.42 54.23 18.62
N GLU A 173 57.17 54.52 18.27
CA GLU A 173 56.76 55.78 17.67
C GLU A 173 56.81 56.92 18.71
N ASN A 174 56.36 56.66 19.93
CA ASN A 174 56.47 57.61 21.04
C ASN A 174 57.93 57.91 21.38
N ILE A 175 58.79 56.87 21.49
CA ILE A 175 60.24 57.04 21.69
C ILE A 175 60.87 57.84 20.54
N LYS A 176 60.43 57.67 19.29
CA LYS A 176 60.92 58.50 18.17
C LYS A 176 60.53 59.97 18.33
N LYS A 177 59.26 60.26 18.60
CA LYS A 177 58.77 61.63 18.83
C LYS A 177 59.53 62.32 19.98
N GLU A 178 59.76 61.60 21.07
CA GLU A 178 60.54 62.08 22.22
C GLU A 178 62.02 62.36 21.86
N ASN A 179 62.65 61.48 21.06
CA ASN A 179 64.00 61.70 20.55
C ASN A 179 64.10 62.83 19.51
N ASP A 180 63.06 63.08 18.73
CA ASP A 180 63.05 64.16 17.75
C ASP A 180 62.84 65.53 18.43
N ILE A 181 62.03 65.61 19.50
CA ILE A 181 61.97 66.78 20.40
C ILE A 181 63.36 67.08 21.00
N ILE A 182 64.07 66.06 21.48
CA ILE A 182 65.43 66.22 22.05
C ILE A 182 66.46 66.66 20.98
N LYS A 183 66.24 66.36 19.70
CA LYS A 183 67.08 66.87 18.60
C LYS A 183 66.75 68.32 18.25
N ASP A 184 65.49 68.70 18.21
CA ASP A 184 65.09 70.08 17.93
C ASP A 184 65.60 71.05 19.02
N ASP A 185 65.56 70.65 20.30
CA ASP A 185 66.18 71.41 21.41
C ASP A 185 67.71 71.55 21.24
N LYS A 186 68.39 70.56 20.67
CA LYS A 186 69.83 70.67 20.33
C LYS A 186 70.07 71.54 19.09
N ILE A 187 69.20 71.47 18.08
CA ILE A 187 69.29 72.30 16.86
C ILE A 187 69.06 73.78 17.17
N ILE A 188 68.15 74.11 18.11
CA ILE A 188 67.95 75.48 18.59
C ILE A 188 69.20 76.02 19.30
N LYS A 189 69.97 75.17 20.00
CA LYS A 189 71.27 75.56 20.59
C LYS A 189 72.43 75.64 19.59
N ILE A 190 72.36 74.98 18.45
CA ILE A 190 73.45 74.94 17.45
C ILE A 190 73.31 76.05 16.38
N LYS A 191 72.13 76.64 16.19
CA LYS A 191 71.89 77.76 15.23
C LYS A 191 72.46 79.12 15.66
N LYS A 192 73.53 79.17 16.46
CA LYS A 192 74.13 80.43 16.96
C LYS A 192 75.65 80.58 16.77
N SER A 193 76.29 79.70 16.00
CA SER A 193 77.72 79.81 15.65
C SER A 193 78.00 79.17 14.28
N GLU A 194 78.77 79.89 13.44
CA GLU A 194 79.50 79.39 12.24
C GLU A 194 78.60 78.91 11.08
N SER A 195 78.44 79.57 9.93
CA SER A 195 79.18 80.59 9.15
C SER A 195 80.57 80.17 8.62
N GLU A 196 80.62 79.97 7.28
CA GLU A 196 81.79 79.74 6.40
C GLU A 196 82.43 78.33 6.54
N ILE A 197 82.83 77.61 5.47
CA ILE A 197 83.77 77.96 4.38
C ILE A 197 83.46 77.24 3.03
N HIS A 198 84.09 77.73 1.95
CA HIS A 198 83.96 77.42 0.50
C HIS A 198 85.22 76.69 -0.09
N LEU A 199 85.39 76.22 -1.35
CA LEU A 199 84.67 76.27 -2.67
C LEU A 199 85.27 75.19 -3.65
N LYS A 200 84.53 74.81 -4.72
CA LYS A 200 84.98 74.18 -6.02
C LYS A 200 85.53 72.72 -6.02
N LYS A 201 85.65 71.95 -7.13
CA LYS A 201 84.94 71.75 -8.44
C LYS A 201 85.92 71.43 -9.60
N LYS A 202 85.97 70.15 -10.03
CA LYS A 202 86.44 69.49 -11.29
C LYS A 202 86.77 68.03 -10.92
N GLU A 203 86.73 67.01 -11.78
CA GLU A 203 87.00 66.94 -13.23
C GLU A 203 86.22 65.79 -13.91
N ILE A 204 85.99 65.84 -15.22
CA ILE A 204 85.18 64.87 -15.99
C ILE A 204 86.08 64.08 -16.96
N SER A 205 86.30 62.78 -16.72
CA SER A 205 86.98 61.90 -17.71
C SER A 205 86.83 60.38 -17.52
N ASN A 206 85.72 59.84 -16.99
CA ASN A 206 85.53 58.35 -16.92
C ASN A 206 84.14 57.79 -17.34
N GLU A 207 83.10 58.60 -17.50
CA GLU A 207 81.71 58.10 -17.59
C GLU A 207 81.34 57.30 -18.88
N ARG A 208 82.22 57.19 -19.88
CA ARG A 208 81.88 56.54 -21.17
C ARG A 208 81.99 55.01 -21.19
N ASN A 209 82.60 54.38 -20.19
CA ASN A 209 82.64 52.91 -20.09
C ASN A 209 81.51 52.38 -19.19
N ASP A 210 81.22 53.05 -18.07
CA ASP A 210 80.15 52.62 -17.14
C ASP A 210 78.76 52.70 -17.78
N ILE A 211 78.50 53.72 -18.62
CA ILE A 211 77.21 53.84 -19.33
C ILE A 211 76.97 52.64 -20.26
N LYS A 212 78.00 52.06 -20.89
CA LYS A 212 77.84 50.86 -21.73
C LYS A 212 77.54 49.61 -20.91
N GLN A 213 78.20 49.46 -19.77
CA GLN A 213 77.95 48.34 -18.85
C GLN A 213 76.50 48.42 -18.30
N ILE A 214 76.10 49.60 -17.83
CA ILE A 214 74.74 49.88 -17.35
C ILE A 214 73.70 49.61 -18.45
N PHE A 215 73.95 49.99 -19.71
CA PHE A 215 73.00 49.73 -20.80
C PHE A 215 72.85 48.23 -21.13
N CYS A 216 73.93 47.45 -21.05
CA CYS A 216 73.88 46.00 -21.22
C CYS A 216 73.15 45.30 -20.06
N ASP A 217 73.35 45.77 -18.82
CA ASP A 217 72.73 45.17 -17.65
C ASP A 217 71.26 45.58 -17.49
N ILE A 218 70.86 46.79 -17.93
CA ILE A 218 69.43 47.16 -18.06
C ILE A 218 68.73 46.25 -19.07
N LYS A 219 69.33 46.04 -20.25
CA LYS A 219 68.70 45.24 -21.32
C LYS A 219 68.49 43.78 -20.91
N LYS A 220 69.48 43.16 -20.26
CA LYS A 220 69.35 41.81 -19.67
C LYS A 220 68.29 41.74 -18.57
N ASN A 221 68.16 42.77 -17.73
CA ASN A 221 67.18 42.79 -16.65
C ASN A 221 65.73 42.92 -17.15
N ASP A 222 65.48 43.62 -18.25
CA ASP A 222 64.13 43.73 -18.83
C ASP A 222 63.70 42.44 -19.55
N ASP A 223 64.61 41.78 -20.28
CA ASP A 223 64.36 40.46 -20.86
C ASP A 223 64.07 39.41 -19.77
N GLN A 224 64.88 39.37 -18.71
CA GLN A 224 64.66 38.46 -17.57
C GLN A 224 63.36 38.75 -16.81
N LYS A 225 62.96 40.04 -16.68
CA LYS A 225 61.66 40.43 -16.09
C LYS A 225 60.48 39.99 -16.95
N ASN A 226 60.58 40.08 -18.28
CA ASN A 226 59.51 39.64 -19.17
C ASN A 226 59.36 38.12 -19.14
N ILE A 227 60.45 37.35 -19.17
CA ILE A 227 60.41 35.88 -19.06
C ILE A 227 59.73 35.43 -17.75
N ASN A 228 60.11 36.02 -16.60
CA ASN A 228 59.49 35.72 -15.31
C ASN A 228 57.99 36.09 -15.25
N LYS A 229 57.58 37.22 -15.85
CA LYS A 229 56.16 37.58 -15.97
C LYS A 229 55.42 36.54 -16.79
N ASP A 230 55.97 36.14 -17.93
CA ASP A 230 55.36 35.20 -18.88
C ASP A 230 55.16 33.81 -18.25
N GLU A 231 56.12 33.35 -17.45
CA GLU A 231 55.99 32.12 -16.66
C GLU A 231 54.96 32.24 -15.53
N THR A 232 54.88 33.41 -14.87
CA THR A 232 53.84 33.70 -13.87
C THR A 232 52.44 33.70 -14.51
N TYR A 233 52.27 34.29 -15.69
CA TYR A 233 51.02 34.26 -16.46
C TYR A 233 50.65 32.83 -16.89
N LYS A 234 51.62 32.01 -17.32
CA LYS A 234 51.39 30.58 -17.62
C LYS A 234 50.89 29.82 -16.39
N GLN A 235 51.49 30.01 -15.22
CA GLN A 235 51.02 29.39 -13.98
C GLN A 235 49.63 29.86 -13.56
N ILE A 236 49.32 31.16 -13.70
CA ILE A 236 47.99 31.72 -13.44
C ILE A 236 46.95 31.11 -14.39
N ASN A 237 47.23 31.03 -15.69
CA ASN A 237 46.33 30.44 -16.69
C ASN A 237 46.10 28.93 -16.46
N LEU A 238 47.13 28.19 -16.05
CA LEU A 238 46.99 26.79 -15.62
C LEU A 238 46.12 26.65 -14.36
N LYS A 239 46.15 27.64 -13.44
CA LYS A 239 45.31 27.65 -12.25
C LYS A 239 43.86 28.02 -12.58
N ILE A 240 43.64 29.01 -13.45
CA ILE A 240 42.32 29.40 -13.96
C ILE A 240 41.66 28.21 -14.67
N THR A 241 42.31 27.61 -15.67
CA THR A 241 41.75 26.48 -16.43
C THR A 241 41.45 25.26 -15.54
N ASN A 242 42.23 25.01 -14.49
CA ASN A 242 41.93 23.97 -13.50
C ASN A 242 40.75 24.33 -12.59
N LEU A 243 40.59 25.60 -12.21
CA LEU A 243 39.43 26.07 -11.44
C LEU A 243 38.16 26.05 -12.29
N GLU A 244 38.21 26.46 -13.56
CA GLU A 244 37.11 26.34 -14.53
C GLU A 244 36.69 24.88 -14.73
N LYS A 245 37.64 23.95 -14.88
CA LYS A 245 37.36 22.50 -14.94
C LYS A 245 36.68 21.99 -13.67
N LYS A 246 37.09 22.47 -12.48
CA LYS A 246 36.44 22.12 -11.21
C LYS A 246 35.04 22.73 -11.10
N LEU A 247 34.87 23.99 -11.49
CA LEU A 247 33.58 24.69 -11.49
C LEU A 247 32.59 24.03 -12.45
N LYS A 248 33.01 23.71 -13.69
CA LYS A 248 32.18 23.02 -14.68
C LYS A 248 31.77 21.61 -14.22
N LYS A 249 32.65 20.89 -13.51
CA LYS A 249 32.29 19.62 -12.84
C LYS A 249 31.23 19.83 -11.76
N GLN A 250 31.39 20.84 -10.89
CA GLN A 250 30.41 21.14 -9.84
C GLN A 250 29.06 21.60 -10.41
N ILE A 251 29.05 22.42 -11.46
CA ILE A 251 27.83 22.81 -12.18
C ILE A 251 27.12 21.56 -12.71
N ASN A 252 27.81 20.68 -13.46
CA ASN A 252 27.20 19.45 -13.98
C ASN A 252 26.65 18.53 -12.87
N ILE A 253 27.34 18.40 -11.74
CA ILE A 253 26.85 17.63 -10.57
C ILE A 253 25.59 18.29 -10.02
N ASN A 254 25.57 19.61 -9.84
CA ASN A 254 24.43 20.33 -9.30
C ASN A 254 23.21 20.26 -10.23
N THR A 255 23.39 20.43 -11.54
CA THR A 255 22.32 20.24 -12.55
C THR A 255 21.77 18.81 -12.52
N SER A 256 22.63 17.80 -12.38
CA SER A 256 22.20 16.39 -12.25
C SER A 256 21.43 16.14 -10.94
N LEU A 257 21.82 16.77 -9.83
CA LEU A 257 21.11 16.69 -8.55
C LEU A 257 19.76 17.40 -8.61
N GLN A 258 19.69 18.59 -9.22
CA GLN A 258 18.44 19.31 -9.47
C GLN A 258 17.48 18.50 -10.34
N GLN A 259 17.98 17.87 -11.42
CA GLN A 259 17.17 16.99 -12.26
C GLN A 259 16.67 15.75 -11.49
N LYS A 260 17.48 15.15 -10.62
CA LYS A 260 17.06 14.05 -9.74
C LYS A 260 15.99 14.50 -8.72
N LEU A 261 16.15 15.67 -8.11
CA LEU A 261 15.16 16.23 -7.19
C LEU A 261 13.84 16.51 -7.91
N ALA A 262 13.87 17.17 -9.06
CA ALA A 262 12.68 17.39 -9.90
C ALA A 262 12.00 16.07 -10.26
N ASN A 263 12.76 15.06 -10.68
CA ASN A 263 12.22 13.72 -10.95
C ASN A 263 11.61 13.07 -9.69
N CYS A 264 12.18 13.24 -8.50
CA CYS A 264 11.59 12.75 -7.25
C CYS A 264 10.30 13.49 -6.84
N TYR A 265 10.10 14.74 -7.24
CA TYR A 265 8.85 15.47 -7.04
C TYR A 265 7.79 15.17 -8.11
N ILE A 266 8.21 14.82 -9.34
CA ILE A 266 7.31 14.50 -10.46
C ILE A 266 6.92 13.01 -10.46
N GLU A 267 7.82 12.11 -10.08
CA GLU A 267 7.50 10.70 -9.87
C GLU A 267 6.65 10.51 -8.61
N LYS A 268 5.32 10.55 -8.83
CA LYS A 268 4.32 10.07 -7.88
C LYS A 268 4.79 8.79 -7.21
N SER A 269 4.84 8.84 -5.88
CA SER A 269 5.29 7.71 -5.05
C SER A 269 4.53 6.43 -5.43
N LYS A 270 5.15 5.26 -5.29
CA LYS A 270 4.48 3.96 -5.57
C LYS A 270 3.16 3.83 -4.79
N TYR A 271 3.11 4.40 -3.59
CA TYR A 271 1.89 4.46 -2.76
C TYR A 271 0.86 5.48 -3.27
N GLU A 272 1.29 6.59 -3.87
CA GLU A 272 0.38 7.57 -4.48
C GLU A 272 -0.24 7.00 -5.76
N LYS A 273 0.53 6.32 -6.62
CA LYS A 273 0.01 5.61 -7.79
C LYS A 273 -1.05 4.57 -7.37
N LEU A 274 -0.73 3.73 -6.38
CA LEU A 274 -1.67 2.77 -5.81
C LEU A 274 -2.92 3.44 -5.21
N PHE A 275 -2.77 4.54 -4.48
CA PHE A 275 -3.88 5.30 -3.91
C PHE A 275 -4.80 5.86 -5.00
N ILE A 276 -4.24 6.43 -6.07
CA ILE A 276 -5.00 6.92 -7.22
C ILE A 276 -5.74 5.78 -7.93
N GLU A 277 -5.12 4.61 -8.09
CA GLU A 277 -5.80 3.42 -8.64
C GLU A 277 -6.96 2.95 -7.74
N CYS A 278 -6.76 2.90 -6.42
CA CYS A 278 -7.82 2.57 -5.47
C CYS A 278 -8.98 3.58 -5.52
N VAL A 279 -8.68 4.89 -5.54
CA VAL A 279 -9.70 5.96 -5.65
C VAL A 279 -10.46 5.87 -6.98
N GLN A 280 -9.76 5.61 -8.09
CA GLN A 280 -10.41 5.39 -9.38
C GLN A 280 -11.31 4.15 -9.37
N GLN A 281 -10.86 3.04 -8.77
CA GLN A 281 -11.66 1.83 -8.67
C GLN A 281 -12.92 2.05 -7.81
N ILE A 282 -12.79 2.70 -6.65
CA ILE A 282 -13.93 3.11 -5.81
C ILE A 282 -14.89 4.00 -6.60
N LYS A 283 -14.39 4.95 -7.39
CA LYS A 283 -15.22 5.81 -8.24
C LYS A 283 -15.99 5.00 -9.29
N ARG A 284 -15.35 4.05 -9.98
CA ARG A 284 -16.01 3.14 -10.95
C ARG A 284 -17.10 2.31 -10.27
N ASP A 285 -16.82 1.77 -9.08
CA ASP A 285 -17.76 0.89 -8.38
C ASP A 285 -18.93 1.67 -7.76
N LEU A 286 -18.72 2.93 -7.36
CA LEU A 286 -19.81 3.86 -7.03
C LEU A 286 -20.70 4.12 -8.25
N THR A 287 -20.13 4.49 -9.41
CA THR A 287 -20.91 4.72 -10.64
C THR A 287 -21.72 3.47 -11.06
N LYS A 288 -21.13 2.27 -10.95
CA LYS A 288 -21.84 1.01 -11.19
C LYS A 288 -23.00 0.78 -10.21
N ARG A 289 -22.84 1.12 -8.93
CA ARG A 289 -23.90 1.01 -7.92
C ARG A 289 -25.04 1.99 -8.19
N THR A 290 -24.75 3.24 -8.57
CA THR A 290 -25.78 4.21 -8.97
C THR A 290 -26.57 3.69 -10.18
N LEU A 291 -25.87 3.33 -11.27
CA LEU A 291 -26.50 2.78 -12.47
C LEU A 291 -27.33 1.51 -12.21
N ARG A 292 -26.90 0.65 -11.27
CA ARG A 292 -27.68 -0.53 -10.85
C ARG A 292 -28.94 -0.11 -10.10
N LYS A 293 -28.84 0.84 -9.16
CA LYS A 293 -29.99 1.34 -8.40
C LYS A 293 -31.02 2.02 -9.31
N ASP A 294 -30.57 2.80 -10.29
CA ASP A 294 -31.44 3.47 -11.26
C ASP A 294 -32.19 2.43 -12.13
N LYS A 295 -31.48 1.36 -12.56
CA LYS A 295 -32.09 0.20 -13.24
C LYS A 295 -33.09 -0.54 -12.34
N GLU A 296 -32.76 -0.79 -11.07
CA GLU A 296 -33.65 -1.44 -10.11
C GLU A 296 -34.94 -0.63 -9.91
N GLN A 297 -34.84 0.69 -9.75
CA GLN A 297 -36.01 1.59 -9.66
C GLN A 297 -36.84 1.60 -10.94
N TYR A 298 -36.20 1.62 -12.11
CA TYR A 298 -36.92 1.53 -13.39
C TYR A 298 -37.68 0.21 -13.53
N MET A 299 -37.08 -0.92 -13.15
CA MET A 299 -37.76 -2.23 -13.20
C MET A 299 -38.90 -2.33 -12.19
N GLU A 300 -38.72 -1.79 -10.98
CA GLU A 300 -39.79 -1.70 -9.98
C GLU A 300 -40.99 -0.93 -10.54
N HIS A 301 -40.77 0.29 -11.07
CA HIS A 301 -41.85 1.18 -11.46
C HIS A 301 -42.60 0.74 -12.73
N ASN A 302 -41.93 0.05 -13.67
CA ASN A 302 -42.55 -0.38 -14.93
C ASN A 302 -43.02 -1.84 -14.92
N PHE A 303 -42.46 -2.70 -14.05
CA PHE A 303 -42.75 -4.14 -14.03
C PHE A 303 -43.22 -4.67 -12.67
N SER A 304 -43.65 -3.80 -11.74
CA SER A 304 -44.29 -4.19 -10.47
C SER A 304 -45.38 -5.27 -10.65
N SER A 305 -46.26 -5.11 -11.65
CA SER A 305 -47.32 -6.08 -11.93
C SER A 305 -46.78 -7.46 -12.34
N LEU A 306 -45.66 -7.50 -13.07
CA LEU A 306 -45.01 -8.74 -13.51
C LEU A 306 -44.21 -9.40 -12.38
N LEU A 307 -43.60 -8.60 -11.50
CA LEU A 307 -42.90 -9.06 -10.30
C LEU A 307 -43.85 -9.76 -9.31
N ASN A 308 -45.08 -9.26 -9.21
CA ASN A 308 -46.11 -9.77 -8.29
C ASN A 308 -46.93 -10.96 -8.85
N ASN A 309 -46.71 -11.37 -10.10
CA ASN A 309 -47.41 -12.53 -10.67
C ASN A 309 -47.02 -13.85 -9.99
N SER A 310 -48.03 -14.72 -9.81
CA SER A 310 -47.94 -15.99 -9.07
C SER A 310 -47.16 -17.10 -9.79
N GLU A 311 -46.88 -16.96 -11.08
CA GLU A 311 -46.14 -17.97 -11.87
C GLU A 311 -44.66 -18.12 -11.46
N PHE A 312 -44.10 -17.12 -10.76
CA PHE A 312 -42.70 -17.10 -10.33
C PHE A 312 -42.53 -17.13 -8.80
N THR A 313 -43.40 -17.83 -8.06
CA THR A 313 -43.31 -17.99 -6.60
C THR A 313 -41.99 -18.59 -6.10
N ASN A 314 -41.29 -19.36 -6.95
CA ASN A 314 -39.99 -19.96 -6.64
C ASN A 314 -38.81 -18.96 -6.55
N PHE A 315 -39.01 -17.70 -6.94
CA PHE A 315 -37.98 -16.66 -6.92
C PHE A 315 -38.34 -15.54 -5.95
N THR A 316 -37.35 -15.10 -5.17
CA THR A 316 -37.44 -13.90 -4.33
C THR A 316 -37.64 -12.67 -5.21
N ASN A 317 -38.36 -11.65 -4.74
CA ASN A 317 -38.58 -10.43 -5.54
C ASN A 317 -37.28 -9.76 -6.03
N ASP A 318 -36.21 -9.81 -5.23
CA ASP A 318 -34.88 -9.33 -5.64
C ASP A 318 -34.23 -10.22 -6.71
N GLU A 319 -34.46 -11.53 -6.69
CA GLU A 319 -33.98 -12.45 -7.73
C GLU A 319 -34.71 -12.19 -9.05
N LYS A 320 -36.03 -12.02 -9.01
CA LYS A 320 -36.83 -11.62 -10.18
C LYS A 320 -36.32 -10.31 -10.79
N LYS A 321 -36.07 -9.28 -9.97
CA LYS A 321 -35.48 -7.99 -10.41
C LYS A 321 -34.11 -8.20 -11.04
N ASN A 322 -33.24 -9.00 -10.42
CA ASN A 322 -31.90 -9.27 -10.96
C ASN A 322 -31.93 -10.04 -12.29
N ILE A 323 -32.85 -11.01 -12.44
CA ILE A 323 -33.07 -11.74 -13.69
C ILE A 323 -33.56 -10.77 -14.77
N LEU A 324 -34.54 -9.92 -14.46
CA LEU A 324 -35.06 -8.88 -15.36
C LEU A 324 -33.98 -7.88 -15.79
N ILE A 325 -33.17 -7.37 -14.86
CA ILE A 325 -32.05 -6.47 -15.14
C ILE A 325 -30.98 -7.15 -15.99
N SER A 326 -30.69 -8.43 -15.73
CA SER A 326 -29.77 -9.23 -16.54
C SER A 326 -30.30 -9.39 -17.96
N PHE A 327 -31.56 -9.82 -18.10
CA PHE A 327 -32.27 -10.00 -19.37
C PHE A 327 -32.24 -8.73 -20.22
N PHE A 328 -32.70 -7.59 -19.71
CA PHE A 328 -32.65 -6.32 -20.44
C PHE A 328 -31.24 -5.74 -20.62
N SER A 329 -30.22 -6.28 -19.95
CA SER A 329 -28.80 -5.93 -20.19
C SER A 329 -28.11 -6.87 -21.19
N THR A 330 -28.77 -7.95 -21.64
CA THR A 330 -28.23 -8.84 -22.68
C THR A 330 -28.38 -8.16 -24.05
N ASN A 331 -27.26 -8.02 -24.77
CA ASN A 331 -27.25 -7.43 -26.11
C ASN A 331 -28.15 -8.18 -27.11
N ASP A 332 -28.44 -9.45 -26.85
CA ASP A 332 -29.28 -10.31 -27.72
C ASP A 332 -30.71 -9.77 -27.87
N ILE A 333 -31.29 -9.20 -26.81
CA ILE A 333 -32.63 -8.58 -26.87
C ILE A 333 -32.59 -7.24 -27.59
N ILE A 334 -31.53 -6.45 -27.42
CA ILE A 334 -31.34 -5.21 -28.20
C ILE A 334 -31.18 -5.54 -29.69
N TYR A 335 -30.41 -6.59 -30.02
CA TYR A 335 -30.27 -7.09 -31.38
C TYR A 335 -31.59 -7.64 -31.94
N PHE A 336 -32.35 -8.40 -31.15
CA PHE A 336 -33.65 -8.95 -31.53
C PHE A 336 -34.69 -7.84 -31.74
N MET A 337 -34.79 -6.87 -30.84
CA MET A 337 -35.68 -5.71 -30.99
C MET A 337 -35.29 -4.88 -32.22
N ASN A 338 -33.99 -4.60 -32.44
CA ASN A 338 -33.52 -3.96 -33.67
C ASN A 338 -33.87 -4.77 -34.92
N LYS A 339 -33.79 -6.11 -34.86
CA LYS A 339 -34.08 -7.01 -35.99
C LYS A 339 -35.57 -7.19 -36.29
N TYR A 340 -36.48 -6.99 -35.33
CA TYR A 340 -37.92 -7.26 -35.51
C TYR A 340 -38.84 -6.05 -35.38
N VAL A 341 -38.47 -5.05 -34.57
CA VAL A 341 -39.25 -3.80 -34.39
C VAL A 341 -38.86 -2.74 -35.41
N PHE A 342 -37.57 -2.63 -35.75
CA PHE A 342 -37.03 -1.56 -36.61
C PHE A 342 -36.75 -1.98 -38.07
N THR A 343 -37.07 -3.22 -38.47
CA THR A 343 -36.87 -3.72 -39.84
C THR A 343 -38.14 -3.81 -40.69
N LYS A 344 -39.33 -3.72 -40.08
CA LYS A 344 -40.58 -3.68 -40.83
C LYS A 344 -40.91 -2.25 -41.24
N GLU A 345 -41.13 -2.10 -42.54
CA GLU A 345 -41.59 -0.89 -43.23
C GLU A 345 -40.63 0.30 -43.25
N LYS A 346 -39.64 0.21 -44.15
CA LYS A 346 -39.33 1.35 -45.02
C LYS A 346 -40.07 1.20 -46.35
N HIS A 347 -41.33 1.62 -46.39
CA HIS A 347 -41.95 1.99 -47.66
C HIS A 347 -41.18 3.18 -48.23
N PRO A 348 -40.72 3.15 -49.49
CA PRO A 348 -39.95 4.25 -50.07
C PRO A 348 -40.90 5.38 -50.48
N ILE A 349 -41.26 6.24 -49.53
CA ILE A 349 -41.88 7.52 -49.84
C ILE A 349 -40.77 8.40 -50.44
N TYR A 350 -40.69 8.40 -51.77
CA TYR A 350 -40.17 9.54 -52.50
C TYR A 350 -41.01 10.76 -52.11
N ASN A 351 -40.37 11.77 -51.52
CA ASN A 351 -40.72 13.16 -51.78
C ASN A 351 -39.52 14.06 -51.44
N ASN A 352 -39.21 14.94 -52.37
CA ASN A 352 -38.25 16.02 -52.17
C ASN A 352 -38.85 17.04 -51.20
N THR A 353 -38.07 17.56 -50.26
CA THR A 353 -37.55 18.94 -50.32
C THR A 353 -36.62 19.24 -49.15
N GLU A 354 -35.64 20.09 -49.46
CA GLU A 354 -35.01 21.09 -48.59
C GLU A 354 -35.36 21.06 -47.09
N ASN A 355 -34.38 20.80 -46.24
CA ASN A 355 -33.81 21.87 -45.42
C ASN A 355 -32.43 21.53 -44.85
N SER A 356 -31.64 22.58 -44.67
CA SER A 356 -30.22 22.54 -44.32
C SER A 356 -30.00 22.46 -42.80
N TYR A 357 -28.95 21.74 -42.37
CA TYR A 357 -28.08 22.21 -41.28
C TYR A 357 -26.66 21.65 -41.42
N SER A 358 -25.68 22.55 -41.30
CA SER A 358 -24.29 22.31 -41.66
C SER A 358 -23.53 21.52 -40.61
N ARG A 359 -22.90 20.39 -40.98
CA ARG A 359 -21.88 19.73 -40.15
C ARG A 359 -20.59 20.56 -40.13
N SER A 360 -20.38 21.34 -39.07
CA SER A 360 -19.11 22.02 -38.81
C SER A 360 -18.02 21.00 -38.44
N THR A 361 -17.09 20.77 -39.35
CA THR A 361 -15.90 19.95 -39.10
C THR A 361 -14.89 20.77 -38.28
N ILE A 362 -14.78 20.48 -36.99
CA ILE A 362 -13.76 21.07 -36.12
C ILE A 362 -12.38 20.57 -36.57
N LYS A 363 -11.56 21.48 -37.11
CA LYS A 363 -10.17 21.20 -37.49
C LYS A 363 -9.31 21.11 -36.24
N TYR A 364 -8.48 20.06 -36.14
CA TYR A 364 -7.48 19.94 -35.09
C TYR A 364 -6.42 21.03 -35.24
N GLN A 365 -6.41 21.99 -34.30
CA GLN A 365 -5.38 23.01 -34.22
C GLN A 365 -4.14 22.42 -33.53
N LYS A 366 -2.98 22.51 -34.19
CA LYS A 366 -1.70 21.99 -33.68
C LYS A 366 -1.32 22.73 -32.39
N ARG A 367 -1.08 22.00 -31.30
CA ARG A 367 -0.40 22.53 -30.10
C ARG A 367 1.12 22.52 -30.30
N SER A 368 1.58 23.45 -31.13
CA SER A 368 2.86 24.11 -30.89
C SER A 368 2.55 25.37 -30.05
N ASP A 369 3.54 25.88 -29.31
CA ASP A 369 3.45 27.09 -28.47
C ASP A 369 2.80 26.90 -27.09
N ILE A 370 3.54 26.20 -26.22
CA ILE A 370 3.51 26.45 -24.77
C ILE A 370 4.90 26.96 -24.38
N SER A 371 4.93 28.19 -23.84
CA SER A 371 6.14 28.88 -23.39
C SER A 371 6.90 28.10 -22.29
N PRO A 372 8.24 28.15 -22.23
CA PRO A 372 9.04 27.42 -21.23
C PRO A 372 9.03 28.05 -19.82
N PHE A 373 8.12 28.99 -19.54
CA PHE A 373 8.03 29.73 -18.26
C PHE A 373 6.66 29.57 -17.58
N ILE A 374 6.30 28.34 -17.23
CA ILE A 374 5.39 28.05 -16.11
C ILE A 374 6.01 26.91 -15.29
N LEU A 375 6.14 27.16 -13.98
CA LEU A 375 6.71 26.28 -12.95
C LEU A 375 5.85 25.04 -12.65
#